data_AF-A0AAN4YBZ5-F1
#
_entry.id   AF-A0AAN4YBZ5-F1
#
_cell.length_a   1.000
_cell.length_b   1.000
_cell.length_c   1.000
_cell.angle_alpha   90.00
_cell.angle_beta   90.00
_cell.angle_gamma   90.00
#
_symmetry.space_group_name_H-M   'P 1'
#
loop_
_entity.id
_entity.type
_entity.pdbx_description
1 polymer ?
#
loop_
_entity_poly.entity_id
_entity_poly.type
_entity_poly.pdbx_seq_one_letter_code
_entity_poly.pdbx_strand_id
1 'polypeptide(L)'
;MTRPRGGRNPAPQSARLSLSSSSSLDNVQHSPRANISSSSAPRTTPSAEIEFFGSTAFPAIINDDQDIVDSFAGQFRNQSMLQIGNANHNQEQIPEKQILEGMAVLNLLVNFPAFTNCIYRYLELSYTCMVPDPFIKACVLSIQETIHGLKGSRLRQLALDLFVNTSKPLNLFTPVPAKDYHTLFTGSNLRWEIVGFVLAILGVSLKYDINKQNEPPRSLPAQKPGFIHQIAEAVEYCTSVCYRYTCVNHQALWLLYGDACLKNLVYGDMSK
;
A
#
# COMPACT_ATOMS: atom_id res chain seq x y z
N MET A 1 -27.93 -32.89 -43.83
CA MET A 1 -27.89 -31.59 -44.55
C MET A 1 -27.31 -30.54 -43.61
N THR A 2 -26.35 -29.67 -43.94
CA THR A 2 -25.31 -29.66 -45.00
C THR A 2 -24.18 -28.71 -44.52
N ARG A 3 -22.90 -29.04 -44.76
CA ARG A 3 -21.68 -28.23 -44.50
C ARG A 3 -21.33 -27.39 -45.76
N PRO A 4 -20.19 -26.66 -45.91
CA PRO A 4 -19.27 -25.95 -44.97
C PRO A 4 -18.75 -24.56 -45.52
N ARG A 5 -17.63 -24.06 -44.96
CA ARG A 5 -16.61 -23.05 -45.44
C ARG A 5 -16.66 -21.69 -44.71
N GLY A 6 -15.56 -21.00 -44.36
CA GLY A 6 -14.13 -21.39 -44.31
C GLY A 6 -13.17 -20.40 -44.99
N GLY A 7 -12.20 -19.82 -44.25
CA GLY A 7 -10.91 -19.37 -44.80
C GLY A 7 -10.37 -17.96 -44.44
N ARG A 8 -9.09 -17.96 -44.03
CA ARG A 8 -8.00 -16.98 -44.29
C ARG A 8 -7.89 -15.65 -43.51
N ASN A 9 -6.79 -15.55 -42.74
CA ASN A 9 -6.01 -14.32 -42.53
C ASN A 9 -5.42 -13.82 -43.86
N PRO A 10 -5.06 -12.52 -43.95
CA PRO A 10 -3.62 -12.20 -43.86
C PRO A 10 -3.29 -10.90 -43.10
N ALA A 11 -2.10 -10.84 -42.50
CA ALA A 11 -1.34 -9.59 -42.34
C ALA A 11 -0.51 -9.37 -43.62
N PRO A 12 -0.04 -8.15 -43.95
CA PRO A 12 1.28 -7.77 -43.41
C PRO A 12 1.59 -6.25 -43.33
N GLN A 13 2.87 -6.01 -42.99
CA GLN A 13 3.77 -4.94 -43.44
C GLN A 13 4.14 -3.79 -42.48
N SER A 14 5.45 -3.57 -42.47
CA SER A 14 6.24 -2.70 -41.61
C SER A 14 6.62 -1.44 -42.38
N ALA A 15 6.54 -0.28 -41.73
CA ALA A 15 7.10 0.97 -42.24
C ALA A 15 8.25 1.41 -41.33
N ARG A 16 9.49 1.20 -41.78
CA ARG A 16 10.66 1.92 -41.26
C ARG A 16 10.61 3.35 -41.79
N LEU A 17 10.79 4.33 -40.91
CA LEU A 17 11.19 5.68 -41.32
C LEU A 17 12.56 5.99 -40.71
N SER A 18 13.55 6.04 -41.59
CA SER A 18 14.89 6.54 -41.31
C SER A 18 15.08 7.85 -42.08
N LEU A 19 15.37 8.94 -41.40
CA LEU A 19 15.92 10.14 -42.02
C LEU A 19 17.25 10.51 -41.35
N SER A 20 18.21 10.88 -42.20
CA SER A 20 19.58 11.25 -41.87
C SER A 20 19.84 12.73 -42.21
N SER A 21 21.06 13.18 -41.87
CA SER A 21 21.82 14.26 -42.54
C SER A 21 21.33 15.72 -42.43
N SER A 22 21.85 16.40 -41.40
CA SER A 22 22.84 17.50 -41.49
C SER A 22 22.72 18.64 -42.54
N SER A 23 22.76 19.90 -42.06
CA SER A 23 23.75 20.93 -42.50
C SER A 23 23.72 22.23 -41.67
N SER A 24 24.88 22.62 -41.13
CA SER A 24 25.58 23.93 -41.17
C SER A 24 24.89 25.16 -41.83
N LEU A 25 25.18 26.45 -41.52
CA LEU A 25 26.31 27.13 -40.84
C LEU A 25 25.95 28.62 -40.49
N ASP A 26 26.92 29.41 -40.00
CA ASP A 26 27.01 30.89 -39.96
C ASP A 26 26.17 31.72 -38.94
N ASN A 27 26.63 32.85 -38.37
CA ASN A 27 27.98 33.47 -38.15
C ASN A 27 27.82 34.68 -37.17
N VAL A 28 28.90 35.20 -36.55
CA VAL A 28 29.20 36.63 -36.18
C VAL A 28 30.17 36.78 -34.96
N GLN A 29 31.09 37.76 -35.06
CA GLN A 29 32.16 38.12 -34.11
C GLN A 29 31.99 39.61 -33.64
N HIS A 30 32.78 40.27 -32.76
CA HIS A 30 34.07 39.96 -32.12
C HIS A 30 34.35 40.86 -30.87
N SER A 31 34.77 40.29 -29.73
CA SER A 31 35.70 40.91 -28.71
C SER A 31 35.32 42.22 -27.95
N PRO A 32 36.06 42.67 -26.89
CA PRO A 32 37.05 41.98 -26.03
C PRO A 32 36.86 42.12 -24.48
N ARG A 33 37.14 41.01 -23.77
CA ARG A 33 37.97 40.84 -22.53
C ARG A 33 38.18 42.01 -21.53
N ALA A 34 37.88 41.73 -20.26
CA ALA A 34 38.69 42.14 -19.09
C ALA A 34 38.85 40.96 -18.11
N ASN A 35 40.06 40.74 -17.55
CA ASN A 35 40.36 39.60 -16.65
C ASN A 35 39.97 39.91 -15.20
N ILE A 36 39.47 38.91 -14.45
CA ILE A 36 39.80 38.72 -13.02
C ILE A 36 40.15 37.24 -12.78
N SER A 37 41.15 37.04 -11.91
CA SER A 37 41.98 35.85 -11.71
C SER A 37 41.31 34.48 -11.57
N SER A 38 41.97 33.49 -12.16
CA SER A 38 41.78 32.06 -11.88
C SER A 38 42.27 31.70 -10.46
N SER A 39 41.50 30.89 -9.73
CA SER A 39 42.08 29.93 -8.79
C SER A 39 41.81 28.52 -9.33
N SER A 40 42.83 27.67 -9.31
CA SER A 40 42.79 26.33 -9.87
C SER A 40 42.86 25.30 -8.76
N ALA A 41 41.74 24.63 -8.52
CA ALA A 41 41.68 23.37 -7.79
C ALA A 41 41.29 22.27 -8.78
N PRO A 42 41.87 21.05 -8.71
CA PRO A 42 41.64 20.02 -9.69
C PRO A 42 40.23 19.46 -9.55
N ARG A 43 39.39 19.65 -10.58
CA ARG A 43 38.17 18.85 -10.71
C ARG A 43 38.58 17.45 -11.11
N THR A 44 38.50 16.51 -10.18
CA THR A 44 38.38 15.09 -10.52
C THR A 44 37.19 14.93 -11.46
N THR A 45 37.41 14.38 -12.65
CA THR A 45 36.35 14.06 -13.61
C THR A 45 35.84 12.64 -13.36
N PRO A 46 34.60 12.44 -12.88
CA PRO A 46 33.93 11.16 -13.00
C PRO A 46 33.62 10.91 -14.48
N SER A 47 33.78 9.67 -14.92
CA SER A 47 33.55 9.29 -16.31
C SER A 47 32.05 9.25 -16.62
N ALA A 48 31.69 9.84 -17.77
CA ALA A 48 30.46 9.72 -18.54
C ALA A 48 29.35 8.78 -18.05
N GLU A 49 28.29 9.34 -17.44
CA GLU A 49 26.88 8.92 -17.68
C GLU A 49 25.84 9.96 -17.18
N ILE A 50 25.95 11.24 -17.60
CA ILE A 50 24.94 12.29 -17.29
C ILE A 50 24.60 13.12 -18.54
N GLU A 51 24.08 12.49 -19.58
CA GLU A 51 23.61 13.20 -20.80
C GLU A 51 22.23 12.71 -21.26
N PHE A 52 21.17 13.27 -20.67
CA PHE A 52 19.88 13.43 -21.38
C PHE A 52 19.07 14.66 -20.95
N PHE A 53 19.19 15.13 -19.69
CA PHE A 53 18.48 16.33 -19.21
C PHE A 53 19.36 17.36 -18.44
N GLY A 54 20.69 17.17 -18.42
CA GLY A 54 21.63 18.06 -17.72
C GLY A 54 21.26 18.29 -16.24
N SER A 55 21.47 19.51 -15.74
CA SER A 55 21.14 19.90 -14.35
C SER A 55 19.64 19.89 -14.01
N THR A 56 18.76 19.51 -14.95
CA THR A 56 17.31 19.30 -14.69
C THR A 56 16.91 17.82 -14.70
N ALA A 57 17.87 16.91 -14.84
CA ALA A 57 17.62 15.48 -14.77
C ALA A 57 17.22 15.05 -13.34
N PHE A 58 16.33 14.06 -13.22
CA PHE A 58 16.01 13.43 -11.92
C PHE A 58 17.26 13.04 -11.10
N PRO A 59 18.34 12.48 -11.68
CA PRO A 59 19.58 12.20 -10.95
C PRO A 59 20.39 13.45 -10.56
N ALA A 60 20.23 14.59 -11.25
CA ALA A 60 21.02 15.79 -10.94
C ALA A 60 20.67 16.35 -9.56
N ILE A 61 19.37 16.40 -9.22
CA ILE A 61 18.89 16.81 -7.90
C ILE A 61 19.46 15.90 -6.79
N ILE A 62 19.53 14.59 -7.04
CA ILE A 62 20.04 13.60 -6.08
C ILE A 62 21.57 13.77 -5.90
N ASN A 63 22.30 14.05 -6.99
CA ASN A 63 23.74 14.25 -6.97
C ASN A 63 24.15 15.60 -6.35
N ASP A 64 23.38 16.67 -6.60
CA ASP A 64 23.64 18.02 -6.05
C ASP A 64 23.39 18.03 -4.52
N ASP A 65 22.37 17.31 -4.06
CA ASP A 65 22.04 17.12 -2.64
C ASP A 65 22.59 15.79 -2.07
N GLN A 66 23.65 15.20 -2.66
CA GLN A 66 24.13 13.86 -2.27
C GLN A 66 24.53 13.79 -0.80
N ASP A 67 25.11 14.84 -0.22
CA ASP A 67 25.43 14.90 1.22
C ASP A 67 24.17 14.85 2.11
N ILE A 68 23.04 15.40 1.64
CA ILE A 68 21.74 15.35 2.32
C ILE A 68 21.14 13.94 2.15
N VAL A 69 21.21 13.37 0.95
CA VAL A 69 20.76 12.00 0.66
C VAL A 69 21.55 10.98 1.48
N ASP A 70 22.87 11.12 1.58
CA ASP A 70 23.77 10.27 2.37
C ASP A 70 23.61 10.50 3.87
N SER A 71 23.31 11.74 4.30
CA SER A 71 22.92 12.03 5.68
C SER A 71 21.63 11.28 6.05
N PHE A 72 20.55 11.42 5.25
CA PHE A 72 19.30 10.70 5.49
C PHE A 72 19.45 9.19 5.33
N ALA A 73 20.14 8.69 4.31
CA ALA A 73 20.38 7.26 4.10
C ALA A 73 21.27 6.66 5.19
N GLY A 74 22.27 7.42 5.67
CA GLY A 74 23.06 7.10 6.86
C GLY A 74 22.20 7.08 8.12
N GLN A 75 21.27 8.02 8.27
CA GLN A 75 20.31 8.06 9.37
C GLN A 75 19.34 6.88 9.34
N PHE A 76 18.83 6.50 8.16
CA PHE A 76 18.05 5.27 7.95
C PHE A 76 18.87 4.01 8.19
N ARG A 77 20.13 3.95 7.77
CA ARG A 77 21.01 2.79 8.00
C ARG A 77 21.35 2.64 9.48
N ASN A 78 21.59 3.74 10.18
CA ASN A 78 21.85 3.76 11.62
C ASN A 78 20.56 3.45 12.42
N GLN A 79 19.41 4.00 12.05
CA GLN A 79 18.12 3.63 12.66
C GLN A 79 17.78 2.16 12.40
N SER A 80 17.99 1.65 11.19
CA SER A 80 17.75 0.25 10.83
C SER A 80 18.69 -0.68 11.60
N MET A 81 20.00 -0.40 11.69
CA MET A 81 20.93 -1.18 12.53
C MET A 81 20.60 -1.12 14.02
N LEU A 82 20.22 0.06 14.55
CA LEU A 82 19.86 0.21 15.97
C LEU A 82 18.50 -0.44 16.31
N GLN A 83 17.56 -0.50 15.37
CA GLN A 83 16.26 -1.18 15.56
C GLN A 83 16.33 -2.70 15.31
N ILE A 84 17.15 -3.18 14.37
CA ILE A 84 17.38 -4.62 14.15
C ILE A 84 18.16 -5.24 15.32
N GLY A 85 19.07 -4.49 15.93
CA GLY A 85 20.01 -5.02 16.93
C GLY A 85 19.55 -5.01 18.39
N ASN A 86 18.51 -4.25 18.77
CA ASN A 86 18.19 -4.08 20.20
C ASN A 86 16.71 -3.80 20.52
N ALA A 87 15.79 -4.47 19.83
CA ALA A 87 14.37 -4.52 20.20
C ALA A 87 14.13 -5.40 21.45
N ASN A 88 14.88 -5.15 22.53
CA ASN A 88 14.46 -5.46 23.89
C ASN A 88 13.34 -4.49 24.29
N HIS A 89 12.23 -4.54 23.55
CA HIS A 89 10.95 -4.06 24.04
C HIS A 89 10.59 -4.95 25.22
N ASN A 90 10.99 -4.50 26.41
CA ASN A 90 10.29 -4.84 27.65
C ASN A 90 8.80 -4.82 27.31
N GLN A 91 8.14 -5.95 27.52
CA GLN A 91 6.79 -6.19 27.04
C GLN A 91 5.83 -5.18 27.68
N GLU A 92 5.71 -4.00 27.06
CA GLU A 92 4.85 -2.92 27.54
C GLU A 92 3.45 -3.49 27.65
N GLN A 93 2.98 -3.55 28.90
CA GLN A 93 1.76 -4.24 29.24
C GLN A 93 0.62 -3.52 28.51
N ILE A 94 0.09 -4.16 27.46
CA ILE A 94 -0.83 -3.53 26.51
C ILE A 94 -1.97 -2.90 27.31
N PRO A 95 -2.13 -1.56 27.30
CA PRO A 95 -3.07 -0.89 28.19
C PRO A 95 -4.50 -1.41 28.00
N GLU A 96 -5.20 -1.65 29.10
CA GLU A 96 -6.55 -2.21 29.12
C GLU A 96 -7.50 -1.51 28.13
N LYS A 97 -7.44 -0.17 28.09
CA LYS A 97 -8.17 0.67 27.15
C LYS A 97 -7.97 0.23 25.69
N GLN A 98 -6.73 -0.03 25.28
CA GLN A 98 -6.39 -0.43 23.91
C GLN A 98 -6.93 -1.81 23.59
N ILE A 99 -6.92 -2.75 24.54
CA ILE A 99 -7.53 -4.08 24.36
C ILE A 99 -9.04 -3.94 24.14
N LEU A 100 -9.72 -3.09 24.92
CA LEU A 100 -11.16 -2.85 24.79
C LEU A 100 -11.53 -2.15 23.47
N GLU A 101 -10.75 -1.16 23.03
CA GLU A 101 -10.90 -0.52 21.72
C GLU A 101 -10.69 -1.51 20.57
N GLY A 102 -9.67 -2.37 20.66
CA GLY A 102 -9.42 -3.43 19.68
C GLY A 102 -10.54 -4.46 19.63
N MET A 103 -11.11 -4.83 20.79
CA MET A 103 -12.32 -5.65 20.85
C MET A 103 -13.52 -4.96 20.20
N ALA A 104 -13.67 -3.64 20.31
CA ALA A 104 -14.73 -2.89 19.64
C ALA A 104 -14.57 -2.93 18.10
N VAL A 105 -13.34 -2.78 17.60
CA VAL A 105 -12.99 -2.94 16.18
C VAL A 105 -13.35 -4.34 15.67
N LEU A 106 -12.91 -5.40 16.36
CA LEU A 106 -13.22 -6.78 15.96
C LEU A 106 -14.73 -7.08 16.02
N ASN A 107 -15.46 -6.46 16.95
CA ASN A 107 -16.91 -6.59 17.03
C ASN A 107 -17.64 -6.04 15.80
N LEU A 108 -17.08 -5.09 15.03
CA LEU A 108 -17.71 -4.65 13.78
C LEU A 108 -17.84 -5.79 12.76
N LEU A 109 -16.81 -6.63 12.67
CA LEU A 109 -16.78 -7.79 11.77
C LEU A 109 -17.63 -8.95 12.33
N VAL A 110 -17.54 -9.24 13.63
CA VAL A 110 -18.36 -10.27 14.31
C VAL A 110 -19.85 -9.98 14.16
N ASN A 111 -20.25 -8.72 14.29
CA ASN A 111 -21.65 -8.29 14.15
C ASN A 111 -22.07 -8.05 12.69
N PHE A 112 -21.17 -8.19 11.72
CA PHE A 112 -21.47 -8.11 10.29
C PHE A 112 -20.94 -9.30 9.47
N PRO A 113 -21.44 -10.54 9.68
CA PRO A 113 -20.94 -11.73 8.98
C PRO A 113 -21.03 -11.68 7.44
N ALA A 114 -21.84 -10.78 6.88
CA ALA A 114 -21.97 -10.57 5.44
C ALA A 114 -20.78 -9.81 4.80
N PHE A 115 -19.80 -9.34 5.60
CA PHE A 115 -18.67 -8.55 5.12
C PHE A 115 -17.88 -9.22 3.98
N THR A 116 -17.75 -10.55 4.02
CA THR A 116 -17.03 -11.33 3.01
C THR A 116 -17.68 -11.25 1.64
N ASN A 117 -19.00 -11.41 1.57
CA ASN A 117 -19.79 -11.27 0.33
C ASN A 117 -19.73 -9.84 -0.24
N CYS A 118 -19.72 -8.81 0.62
CA CYS A 118 -19.54 -7.42 0.19
C CYS A 118 -18.18 -7.21 -0.49
N ILE A 119 -17.10 -7.67 0.15
CA ILE A 119 -15.74 -7.54 -0.39
C ILE A 119 -15.58 -8.36 -1.67
N TYR A 120 -16.06 -9.60 -1.71
CA TYR A 120 -15.89 -10.47 -2.88
C TYR A 120 -16.56 -9.91 -4.13
N ARG A 121 -17.79 -9.41 -4.00
CA ARG A 121 -18.50 -8.74 -5.09
C ARG A 121 -17.84 -7.42 -5.52
N TYR A 122 -17.18 -6.70 -4.60
CA TYR A 122 -16.37 -5.55 -4.97
C TYR A 122 -15.14 -5.95 -5.79
N LEU A 123 -14.45 -7.05 -5.43
CA LEU A 123 -13.31 -7.56 -6.20
C LEU A 123 -13.71 -8.06 -7.60
N GLU A 124 -14.91 -8.61 -7.77
CA GLU A 124 -15.45 -8.97 -9.10
C GLU A 124 -15.71 -7.76 -10.00
N LEU A 125 -15.87 -6.56 -9.43
CA LEU A 125 -16.21 -5.32 -10.15
C LEU A 125 -15.04 -4.33 -10.25
N SER A 126 -13.98 -4.50 -9.44
CA SER A 126 -12.85 -3.56 -9.34
C SER A 126 -11.60 -4.10 -10.01
N TYR A 127 -11.00 -3.28 -10.88
CA TYR A 127 -9.71 -3.56 -11.53
C TYR A 127 -8.57 -2.69 -10.99
N THR A 128 -8.78 -1.98 -9.88
CA THR A 128 -7.92 -0.88 -9.44
C THR A 128 -7.27 -1.09 -8.07
N CYS A 129 -7.40 -2.27 -7.46
CA CYS A 129 -6.80 -2.54 -6.14
C CYS A 129 -5.28 -2.78 -6.26
N MET A 130 -4.49 -2.17 -5.37
CA MET A 130 -3.04 -2.36 -5.31
C MET A 130 -2.64 -3.79 -4.87
N VAL A 131 -3.52 -4.48 -4.15
CA VAL A 131 -3.26 -5.82 -3.60
C VAL A 131 -3.91 -6.88 -4.49
N PRO A 132 -3.20 -7.95 -4.92
CA PRO A 132 -3.80 -8.97 -5.75
C PRO A 132 -4.95 -9.71 -5.06
N ASP A 133 -6.05 -9.89 -5.78
CA ASP A 133 -7.27 -10.61 -5.38
C ASP A 133 -7.07 -11.85 -4.49
N PRO A 134 -6.15 -12.79 -4.82
CA PRO A 134 -5.95 -13.99 -4.01
C PRO A 134 -5.51 -13.68 -2.57
N PHE A 135 -4.70 -12.63 -2.37
CA PHE A 135 -4.26 -12.22 -1.03
C PHE A 135 -5.41 -11.58 -0.25
N ILE A 136 -6.20 -10.71 -0.89
CA ILE A 136 -7.38 -10.11 -0.24
C ILE A 136 -8.37 -11.21 0.16
N LYS A 137 -8.66 -12.16 -0.75
CA LYS A 137 -9.55 -13.29 -0.50
C LYS A 137 -9.03 -14.18 0.65
N ALA A 138 -7.73 -14.46 0.72
CA ALA A 138 -7.10 -15.20 1.82
C ALA A 138 -7.21 -14.47 3.18
N CYS A 139 -6.96 -13.16 3.21
CA CYS A 139 -7.16 -12.34 4.43
C CYS A 139 -8.61 -12.38 4.91
N VAL A 140 -9.56 -12.20 3.98
CA VAL A 140 -11.00 -12.17 4.28
C VAL A 140 -11.50 -13.52 4.81
N LEU A 141 -11.08 -14.65 4.22
CA LEU A 141 -11.40 -16.00 4.73
C LEU A 141 -10.80 -16.21 6.11
N SER A 142 -9.50 -15.94 6.27
CA SER A 142 -8.80 -16.10 7.53
C SER A 142 -9.46 -15.30 8.67
N ILE A 143 -9.88 -14.07 8.40
CA ILE A 143 -10.62 -13.27 9.39
C ILE A 143 -11.97 -13.91 9.68
N GLN A 144 -12.75 -14.28 8.65
CA GLN A 144 -14.08 -14.88 8.82
C GLN A 144 -14.03 -16.15 9.69
N GLU A 145 -13.05 -17.02 9.44
CA GLU A 145 -12.81 -18.24 10.21
C GLU A 145 -12.36 -17.93 11.64
N THR A 146 -11.40 -17.02 11.82
CA THR A 146 -10.84 -16.66 13.13
C THR A 146 -11.88 -16.02 14.04
N ILE A 147 -12.74 -15.15 13.52
CA ILE A 147 -13.76 -14.46 14.34
C ILE A 147 -15.04 -15.27 14.55
N HIS A 148 -15.20 -16.43 13.89
CA HIS A 148 -16.46 -17.17 13.87
C HIS A 148 -16.88 -17.62 15.29
N GLY A 149 -18.01 -17.10 15.76
CA GLY A 149 -18.54 -17.42 17.09
C GLY A 149 -17.72 -16.89 18.27
N LEU A 150 -16.72 -16.02 18.04
CA LEU A 150 -15.95 -15.40 19.13
C LEU A 150 -16.80 -14.41 19.92
N LYS A 151 -16.72 -14.50 21.25
CA LYS A 151 -17.36 -13.60 22.22
C LYS A 151 -16.51 -13.54 23.49
N GLY A 152 -16.64 -12.45 24.26
CA GLY A 152 -16.06 -12.30 25.59
C GLY A 152 -14.54 -12.53 25.63
N SER A 153 -14.09 -13.41 26.53
CA SER A 153 -12.67 -13.72 26.76
C SER A 153 -11.92 -14.20 25.51
N ARG A 154 -12.57 -14.94 24.59
CA ARG A 154 -11.92 -15.40 23.36
C ARG A 154 -11.67 -14.27 22.35
N LEU A 155 -12.58 -13.29 22.28
CA LEU A 155 -12.38 -12.09 21.47
C LEU A 155 -11.29 -11.19 22.06
N ARG A 156 -11.21 -11.13 23.39
CA ARG A 156 -10.11 -10.45 24.10
C ARG A 156 -8.76 -11.09 23.83
N GLN A 157 -8.69 -12.43 23.85
CA GLN A 157 -7.46 -13.16 23.55
C GLN A 157 -7.02 -12.88 22.11
N LEU A 158 -7.93 -12.92 21.13
CA LEU A 158 -7.61 -12.55 19.75
C LEU A 158 -7.04 -11.12 19.67
N ALA A 159 -7.62 -10.14 20.35
CA ALA A 159 -7.08 -8.77 20.36
C ALA A 159 -5.63 -8.73 20.88
N LEU A 160 -5.32 -9.47 21.96
CA LEU A 160 -3.96 -9.61 22.49
C LEU A 160 -3.01 -10.30 21.50
N ASP A 161 -3.46 -11.38 20.85
CA ASP A 161 -2.66 -12.12 19.86
C ASP A 161 -2.32 -11.24 18.65
N LEU A 162 -3.28 -10.41 18.19
CA LEU A 162 -3.05 -9.41 17.14
C LEU A 162 -2.00 -8.38 17.53
N PHE A 163 -2.00 -7.87 18.77
CA PHE A 163 -0.95 -6.98 19.28
C PHE A 163 0.42 -7.65 19.30
N VAL A 164 0.49 -8.87 19.85
CA VAL A 164 1.73 -9.67 19.95
C VAL A 164 2.26 -10.03 18.56
N ASN A 165 1.41 -10.16 17.55
CA ASN A 165 1.83 -10.37 16.18
C ASN A 165 2.26 -9.05 15.52
N THR A 166 1.47 -7.98 15.60
CA THR A 166 1.82 -6.65 15.05
C THR A 166 3.15 -6.12 15.61
N SER A 167 3.49 -6.41 16.87
CA SER A 167 4.77 -6.02 17.46
C SER A 167 6.01 -6.76 16.93
N LYS A 168 5.83 -7.80 16.12
CA LYS A 168 6.94 -8.57 15.51
C LYS A 168 7.19 -8.06 14.09
N PRO A 169 8.43 -7.69 13.71
CA PRO A 169 8.78 -7.44 12.32
C PRO A 169 8.49 -8.66 11.43
N LEU A 170 7.99 -8.44 10.21
CA LEU A 170 7.85 -9.49 9.21
C LEU A 170 9.11 -9.55 8.35
N ASN A 171 9.70 -10.74 8.23
CA ASN A 171 10.83 -10.95 7.32
C ASN A 171 10.34 -10.96 5.87
N LEU A 172 10.62 -9.87 5.15
CA LEU A 172 10.23 -9.64 3.75
C LEU A 172 10.79 -10.71 2.80
N PHE A 173 11.89 -11.37 3.16
CA PHE A 173 12.57 -12.39 2.36
C PHE A 173 12.43 -13.79 2.97
N THR A 174 11.35 -14.05 3.71
CA THR A 174 11.06 -15.40 4.20
C THR A 174 10.94 -16.35 3.00
N PRO A 175 11.71 -17.46 2.94
CA PRO A 175 11.72 -18.38 1.79
C PRO A 175 10.49 -19.30 1.79
N VAL A 176 9.31 -18.70 1.58
CA VAL A 176 8.04 -19.42 1.37
C VAL A 176 7.63 -19.36 -0.10
N PRO A 177 6.95 -20.40 -0.64
CA PRO A 177 6.35 -20.31 -1.96
C PRO A 177 5.34 -19.15 -2.03
N ALA A 178 5.29 -18.44 -3.16
CA ALA A 178 4.44 -17.25 -3.31
C ALA A 178 2.95 -17.51 -3.00
N LYS A 179 2.45 -18.71 -3.30
CA LYS A 179 1.09 -19.16 -2.95
C LYS A 179 0.84 -19.27 -1.45
N ASP A 180 1.86 -19.59 -0.66
CA ASP A 180 1.77 -19.82 0.79
C ASP A 180 2.16 -18.56 1.57
N TYR A 181 2.59 -17.49 0.89
CA TYR A 181 3.04 -16.22 1.48
C TYR A 181 2.00 -15.56 2.39
N HIS A 182 0.70 -15.76 2.12
CA HIS A 182 -0.37 -15.22 2.97
C HIS A 182 -0.32 -15.78 4.41
N THR A 183 0.23 -16.98 4.60
CA THR A 183 0.33 -17.63 5.93
C THR A 183 1.19 -16.85 6.92
N LEU A 184 2.05 -15.94 6.45
CA LEU A 184 2.86 -15.04 7.29
C LEU A 184 2.01 -13.99 8.03
N PHE A 185 0.76 -13.78 7.63
CA PHE A 185 -0.15 -12.75 8.16
C PHE A 185 -1.62 -13.19 8.24
N THR A 186 -1.87 -14.50 8.17
CA THR A 186 -3.20 -15.11 8.32
C THR A 186 -3.16 -16.27 9.33
N GLY A 187 -4.34 -16.80 9.69
CA GLY A 187 -4.49 -17.80 10.75
C GLY A 187 -3.96 -17.30 12.09
N SER A 188 -3.12 -18.10 12.74
CA SER A 188 -2.44 -17.72 13.99
C SER A 188 -1.49 -16.53 13.87
N ASN A 189 -1.10 -16.14 12.65
CA ASN A 189 -0.20 -15.03 12.38
C ASN A 189 -0.96 -13.74 12.00
N LEU A 190 -2.28 -13.70 12.16
CA LEU A 190 -3.10 -12.51 11.88
C LEU A 190 -2.59 -11.29 12.68
N ARG A 191 -2.72 -10.09 12.09
CA ARG A 191 -2.15 -8.82 12.60
C ARG A 191 -3.15 -7.67 12.42
N TRP A 192 -2.99 -6.59 13.20
CA TRP A 192 -3.82 -5.38 13.08
C TRP A 192 -3.76 -4.74 11.69
N GLU A 193 -2.62 -4.83 11.00
CA GLU A 193 -2.43 -4.37 9.62
C GLU A 193 -3.49 -4.99 8.68
N ILE A 194 -3.74 -6.29 8.83
CA ILE A 194 -4.68 -7.05 8.00
C ILE A 194 -6.13 -6.79 8.41
N VAL A 195 -6.41 -6.67 9.71
CA VAL A 195 -7.75 -6.33 10.22
C VAL A 195 -8.18 -4.96 9.72
N GLY A 196 -7.31 -3.94 9.84
CA GLY A 196 -7.56 -2.60 9.32
C GLY A 196 -7.72 -2.60 7.79
N PHE A 197 -6.86 -3.31 7.06
CA PHE A 197 -6.97 -3.39 5.59
C PHE A 197 -8.30 -4.00 5.14
N VAL A 198 -8.74 -5.10 5.77
CA VAL A 198 -10.04 -5.73 5.44
C VAL A 198 -11.23 -4.84 5.81
N LEU A 199 -11.15 -4.08 6.92
CA LEU A 199 -12.14 -3.06 7.26
C LEU A 199 -12.18 -1.91 6.24
N ALA A 200 -11.01 -1.47 5.74
CA ALA A 200 -10.94 -0.43 4.73
C ALA A 200 -11.59 -0.88 3.41
N ILE A 201 -11.22 -2.06 2.90
CA ILE A 201 -11.84 -2.64 1.70
C ILE A 201 -13.34 -2.92 1.91
N LEU A 202 -13.76 -3.29 3.13
CA LEU A 202 -15.18 -3.39 3.48
C LEU A 202 -15.89 -2.04 3.31
N GLY A 203 -15.39 -0.97 3.93
CA GLY A 203 -15.99 0.36 3.83
C GLY A 203 -16.09 0.86 2.39
N VAL A 204 -15.05 0.60 1.58
CA VAL A 204 -15.04 0.86 0.13
C VAL A 204 -16.15 0.05 -0.57
N SER A 205 -16.20 -1.27 -0.37
CA SER A 205 -17.19 -2.15 -1.00
C SER A 205 -18.65 -1.74 -0.70
N LEU A 206 -18.93 -1.22 0.50
CA LEU A 206 -20.28 -0.85 0.93
C LEU A 206 -20.82 0.44 0.26
N LYS A 207 -19.96 1.27 -0.34
CA LYS A 207 -20.38 2.43 -1.16
C LYS A 207 -20.37 2.12 -2.66
N TYR A 208 -19.47 1.25 -3.13
CA TYR A 208 -19.51 0.72 -4.51
C TYR A 208 -20.55 -0.41 -4.73
N ASP A 209 -21.34 -0.76 -3.71
CA ASP A 209 -22.50 -1.64 -3.83
C ASP A 209 -23.64 -1.00 -4.63
N ILE A 210 -23.51 -1.03 -5.95
CA ILE A 210 -24.44 -0.48 -6.95
C ILE A 210 -25.82 -1.16 -6.90
N ASN A 211 -25.93 -2.39 -6.36
CA ASN A 211 -27.18 -3.16 -6.35
C ASN A 211 -28.13 -2.77 -5.20
N LYS A 212 -27.80 -1.75 -4.39
CA LYS A 212 -28.69 -1.16 -3.38
C LYS A 212 -30.06 -0.69 -3.92
N GLN A 213 -30.26 -0.61 -5.23
CA GLN A 213 -31.55 -0.22 -5.83
C GLN A 213 -32.56 -1.38 -6.01
N ASN A 214 -32.12 -2.65 -6.05
CA ASN A 214 -32.98 -3.76 -6.50
C ASN A 214 -33.28 -4.84 -5.44
N GLU A 215 -32.53 -4.90 -4.33
CA GLU A 215 -32.78 -5.85 -3.24
C GLU A 215 -33.60 -5.19 -2.12
N PRO A 216 -34.62 -5.86 -1.55
CA PRO A 216 -35.37 -5.32 -0.42
C PRO A 216 -34.43 -5.13 0.79
N PRO A 217 -34.65 -4.11 1.64
CA PRO A 217 -33.72 -3.76 2.71
C PRO A 217 -33.71 -4.81 3.83
N ARG A 218 -32.96 -5.90 3.65
CA ARG A 218 -32.43 -6.70 4.75
C ARG A 218 -31.69 -5.74 5.68
N SER A 219 -32.00 -5.81 6.98
CA SER A 219 -31.51 -4.92 8.05
C SER A 219 -30.01 -5.10 8.35
N LEU A 220 -29.19 -4.95 7.32
CA LEU A 220 -27.74 -5.02 7.34
C LEU A 220 -27.21 -3.78 8.08
N PRO A 221 -26.28 -3.94 9.03
CA PRO A 221 -25.55 -2.83 9.66
C PRO A 221 -25.07 -1.76 8.69
N ALA A 222 -24.66 -2.15 7.47
CA ALA A 222 -24.28 -1.30 6.36
C ALA A 222 -25.34 -0.29 5.85
N GLN A 223 -26.60 -0.42 6.26
CA GLN A 223 -27.66 0.56 5.96
C GLN A 223 -27.82 1.63 7.04
N LYS A 224 -27.19 1.48 8.22
CA LYS A 224 -27.28 2.51 9.27
C LYS A 224 -26.43 3.72 8.88
N PRO A 225 -27.00 4.95 8.85
CA PRO A 225 -26.19 6.16 8.70
C PRO A 225 -25.21 6.22 9.87
N GLY A 226 -23.91 6.26 9.58
CA GLY A 226 -22.84 6.18 10.58
C GLY A 226 -22.00 4.89 10.53
N PHE A 227 -22.47 3.77 9.96
CA PHE A 227 -21.68 2.52 9.98
C PHE A 227 -20.36 2.64 9.20
N ILE A 228 -20.34 3.39 8.09
CA ILE A 228 -19.10 3.66 7.33
C ILE A 228 -18.12 4.55 8.13
N HIS A 229 -18.61 5.44 8.99
CA HIS A 229 -17.76 6.23 9.88
C HIS A 229 -17.19 5.38 11.02
N GLN A 230 -17.96 4.43 11.57
CA GLN A 230 -17.47 3.45 12.54
C GLN A 230 -16.36 2.56 11.93
N ILE A 231 -16.50 2.17 10.65
CA ILE A 231 -15.42 1.50 9.92
C ILE A 231 -14.20 2.42 9.78
N ALA A 232 -14.36 3.69 9.40
CA ALA A 232 -13.24 4.63 9.27
C ALA A 232 -12.50 4.87 10.60
N GLU A 233 -13.23 5.04 11.71
CA GLU A 233 -12.66 5.13 13.07
C GLU A 233 -11.90 3.87 13.46
N ALA A 234 -12.43 2.69 13.12
CA ALA A 234 -11.79 1.41 13.37
C ALA A 234 -10.52 1.19 12.51
N VAL A 235 -10.50 1.70 11.28
CA VAL A 235 -9.31 1.71 10.41
C VAL A 235 -8.25 2.65 10.97
N GLU A 236 -8.63 3.86 11.39
CA GLU A 236 -7.73 4.83 12.06
C GLU A 236 -7.09 4.23 13.32
N TYR A 237 -7.88 3.54 14.15
CA TYR A 237 -7.36 2.80 15.30
C TYR A 237 -6.31 1.75 14.88
N CYS A 238 -6.60 0.94 13.86
CA CYS A 238 -5.64 -0.07 13.37
C CYS A 238 -4.35 0.61 12.87
N THR A 239 -4.45 1.70 12.12
CA THR A 239 -3.30 2.48 11.64
C THR A 239 -2.47 3.03 12.80
N SER A 240 -3.11 3.60 13.82
CA SER A 240 -2.46 4.11 15.03
C SER A 240 -1.71 3.02 15.80
N VAL A 241 -2.32 1.84 15.95
CA VAL A 241 -1.66 0.66 16.55
C VAL A 241 -0.44 0.24 15.75
N CYS A 242 -0.56 0.12 14.43
CA CYS A 242 0.54 -0.32 13.57
C CYS A 242 1.70 0.69 13.54
N TYR A 243 1.39 1.99 13.54
CA TYR A 243 2.40 3.06 13.60
C TYR A 243 3.23 2.99 14.89
N ARG A 244 2.60 2.71 16.04
CA ARG A 244 3.29 2.62 17.35
C ARG A 244 4.32 1.52 17.45
N TYR A 245 4.17 0.41 16.71
CA TYR A 245 5.15 -0.68 16.69
C TYR A 245 6.25 -0.48 15.64
N THR A 246 6.19 0.58 14.84
CA THR A 246 7.17 0.99 13.81
C THR A 246 7.65 -0.13 12.86
N CYS A 247 6.90 -1.22 12.75
CA CYS A 247 7.23 -2.38 11.93
C CYS A 247 6.83 -2.12 10.48
N VAL A 248 7.71 -1.46 9.70
CA VAL A 248 7.48 -1.24 8.27
C VAL A 248 7.42 -2.57 7.53
N ASN A 249 6.21 -2.95 7.12
CA ASN A 249 5.93 -4.14 6.33
C ASN A 249 4.93 -3.81 5.21
N HIS A 250 4.77 -4.72 4.26
CA HIS A 250 3.91 -4.51 3.09
C HIS A 250 2.41 -4.49 3.46
N GLN A 251 2.00 -5.15 4.54
CA GLN A 251 0.64 -5.08 5.07
C GLN A 251 0.31 -3.68 5.61
N ALA A 252 1.26 -3.00 6.23
CA ALA A 252 1.11 -1.61 6.67
C ALA A 252 0.91 -0.68 5.46
N LEU A 253 1.60 -0.93 4.34
CA LEU A 253 1.35 -0.21 3.08
C LEU A 253 -0.05 -0.53 2.52
N TRP A 254 -0.52 -1.78 2.59
CA TRP A 254 -1.88 -2.16 2.18
C TRP A 254 -2.94 -1.45 3.01
N LEU A 255 -2.75 -1.39 4.34
CA LEU A 255 -3.60 -0.64 5.26
C LEU A 255 -3.63 0.85 4.91
N LEU A 256 -2.47 1.51 4.75
CA LEU A 256 -2.40 2.93 4.41
C LEU A 256 -3.08 3.25 3.06
N TYR A 257 -2.90 2.39 2.06
CA TYR A 257 -3.60 2.51 0.78
C TYR A 257 -5.12 2.37 0.94
N GLY A 258 -5.58 1.34 1.66
CA GLY A 258 -7.00 1.12 1.92
C GLY A 258 -7.64 2.26 2.70
N ASP A 259 -6.96 2.75 3.74
CA ASP A 259 -7.36 3.88 4.57
C ASP A 259 -7.51 5.17 3.74
N ALA A 260 -6.54 5.48 2.87
CA ALA A 260 -6.64 6.60 1.93
C ALA A 260 -7.85 6.46 0.99
N CYS A 261 -8.09 5.26 0.43
CA CYS A 261 -9.27 4.98 -0.39
C CYS A 261 -10.58 5.18 0.38
N LEU A 262 -10.65 4.72 1.64
CA LEU A 262 -11.84 4.88 2.49
C LEU A 262 -12.05 6.35 2.88
N LYS A 263 -11.01 7.08 3.29
CA LYS A 263 -11.09 8.48 3.69
C LYS A 263 -11.55 9.38 2.54
N ASN A 264 -11.07 9.16 1.32
CA ASN A 264 -11.57 9.84 0.12
C ASN A 264 -13.08 9.61 -0.08
N LEU A 265 -13.58 8.43 0.26
CA LEU A 265 -14.98 8.02 0.04
C LEU A 265 -15.95 8.51 1.14
N VAL A 266 -15.42 8.75 2.33
CA VAL A 266 -16.12 9.20 3.55
C VAL A 266 -16.07 10.72 3.72
N TYR A 267 -14.96 11.36 3.35
CA TYR A 267 -14.69 12.79 3.58
C TYR A 267 -14.44 13.59 2.31
N GLY A 268 -14.24 12.98 1.13
CA GLY A 268 -13.99 13.72 -0.12
C GLY A 268 -15.13 14.67 -0.51
N ASP A 269 -16.38 14.26 -0.22
CA ASP A 269 -17.58 15.08 -0.46
C ASP A 269 -17.75 16.23 0.57
N MET A 270 -16.90 16.32 1.60
CA MET A 270 -17.01 17.29 2.71
C MET A 270 -16.20 18.58 2.52
N SER A 271 -15.49 18.73 1.41
CA SER A 271 -14.77 19.99 1.09
C SER A 271 -15.77 21.07 0.67
N LYS A 272 -15.94 22.10 1.51
CA LYS A 272 -16.68 23.34 1.23
C LYS A 272 -15.75 24.54 1.33
#